data_AF-A0A3S5B4K0-F1
#
_entry.id   AF-A0A3S5B4K0-F1
#
_cell.length_a   1.000
_cell.length_b   1.000
_cell.length_c   1.000
_cell.angle_alpha   90.00
_cell.angle_beta   90.00
_cell.angle_gamma   90.00
#
_symmetry.space_group_name_H-M   'P 1'
#
loop_
_entity.id
_entity.type
_entity.pdbx_description
1 polymer ?
#
loop_
_entity_poly.entity_id
_entity_poly.type
_entity_poly.pdbx_seq_one_letter_code
_entity_poly.pdbx_strand_id
1 'polypeptide(L)'
;MFNFVYFSFTLASGVGNADLGMLPHGRPTVSLFLSPEDLSSALGGRLDLVDAVARRKARVTGDLVALAKLKHLIQLQPASNTGSSTSASNPTSLELRSLRGL
;
A
#
# COMPACT_ATOMS: atom_id res chain seq x y z
N MET A 1 11.18 25.06 -3.01
CA MET A 1 11.03 24.36 -4.30
C MET A 1 10.19 23.12 -4.03
N PHE A 2 8.93 23.09 -4.49
CA PHE A 2 8.05 21.92 -4.26
C PHE A 2 8.36 20.86 -5.31
N ASN A 3 8.79 19.68 -4.87
CA ASN A 3 9.10 18.56 -5.76
C ASN A 3 7.81 17.77 -5.99
N PHE A 4 7.26 17.83 -7.20
CA PHE A 4 6.07 17.04 -7.56
C PHE A 4 6.52 15.73 -8.19
N VAL A 5 6.16 14.63 -7.54
CA VAL A 5 6.34 13.29 -8.08
C VAL A 5 5.06 12.91 -8.81
N TYR A 6 5.20 12.53 -10.08
CA TYR A 6 4.09 12.14 -10.93
C TYR A 6 4.10 10.61 -11.11
N PHE A 7 2.92 10.03 -11.01
CA PHE A 7 2.68 8.61 -11.25
C PHE A 7 1.60 8.49 -12.33
N SER A 8 1.84 7.62 -13.31
CA SER A 8 0.87 7.29 -14.34
C SER A 8 0.48 5.83 -14.20
N PHE A 9 -0.81 5.57 -14.08
CA PHE A 9 -1.37 4.22 -14.10
C PHE A 9 -2.18 4.04 -15.37
N THR A 10 -1.78 3.10 -16.22
CA THR A 10 -2.50 2.75 -17.43
C THR A 10 -3.08 1.36 -17.27
N LEU A 11 -4.39 1.24 -17.46
CA LEU A 11 -5.07 -0.05 -17.47
C LEU A 11 -5.70 -0.29 -18.83
N ALA A 12 -5.23 -1.30 -19.55
CA ALA A 12 -5.76 -1.67 -20.85
C ALA A 12 -5.81 -3.19 -20.97
N SER A 13 -6.97 -3.73 -21.37
CA SER A 13 -7.15 -5.15 -21.69
C SER A 13 -6.70 -6.12 -20.58
N GLY A 14 -6.94 -5.77 -19.31
CA GLY A 14 -6.56 -6.60 -18.15
C GLY A 14 -5.09 -6.48 -17.73
N VAL A 15 -4.28 -5.69 -18.45
CA VAL A 15 -2.90 -5.38 -18.08
C VAL A 15 -2.86 -3.99 -17.43
N GLY A 16 -2.29 -3.93 -16.23
CA GLY A 16 -1.99 -2.68 -15.53
C GLY A 16 -0.51 -2.36 -15.65
N ASN A 17 -0.21 -1.12 -16.03
CA ASN A 17 1.15 -0.60 -16.07
C ASN A 17 1.25 0.66 -15.19
N ALA A 18 2.38 0.81 -14.51
CA ALA A 18 2.63 1.93 -13.60
C ALA A 18 3.99 2.53 -13.90
N ASP A 19 4.00 3.82 -14.25
CA ASP A 19 5.20 4.57 -14.60
C ASP A 19 5.41 5.73 -13.61
N LEU A 20 6.67 5.94 -13.24
CA LEU A 20 7.12 7.06 -12.42
C LEU A 20 7.75 8.12 -13.32
N GLY A 21 7.37 9.39 -13.14
CA GLY A 21 7.92 10.51 -13.89
C GLY A 21 6.89 11.17 -14.78
N MET A 22 7.27 11.58 -15.99
CA MET A 22 6.39 12.42 -16.81
C MET A 22 5.06 11.73 -17.14
N LEU A 23 3.97 12.50 -17.02
CA LEU A 23 2.67 12.10 -17.53
C LEU A 23 2.84 11.75 -19.02
N PRO A 24 2.42 10.55 -19.47
CA PRO A 24 2.54 10.19 -20.87
C PRO A 24 1.80 11.21 -21.75
N HIS A 25 2.23 11.33 -23.01
CA HIS A 25 1.63 12.25 -23.98
C HIS A 25 0.16 11.87 -24.27
N GLY A 26 -0.75 12.29 -23.41
CA GLY A 26 -2.17 12.00 -23.47
C GLY A 26 -2.91 12.67 -22.31
N ARG A 27 -4.19 13.02 -22.51
CA ARG A 27 -5.01 13.51 -21.40
C ARG A 27 -5.37 12.32 -20.51
N PRO A 28 -4.97 12.31 -19.23
CA PRO A 28 -5.34 11.23 -18.33
C PRO A 28 -6.86 11.21 -18.12
N THR A 29 -7.45 10.01 -18.03
CA THR A 29 -8.87 9.84 -17.70
C THR A 29 -9.19 10.39 -16.30
N VAL A 30 -8.22 10.28 -15.39
CA VAL A 30 -8.28 10.78 -14.02
C VAL A 30 -6.92 11.34 -13.64
N SER A 31 -6.88 12.52 -13.05
CA SER A 31 -5.71 13.04 -12.34
C SER A 31 -6.07 13.22 -10.87
N LEU A 32 -5.19 12.72 -10.01
CA LEU A 32 -5.34 12.81 -8.58
C LEU A 32 -4.13 13.54 -8.01
N PHE A 33 -4.40 14.60 -7.25
CA PHE A 33 -3.40 15.42 -6.58
C PHE A 33 -3.55 15.20 -5.07
N LEU A 34 -2.50 14.68 -4.45
CA LEU A 34 -2.44 14.41 -3.02
C LEU A 34 -0.99 14.49 -2.52
N SER A 35 -0.81 14.55 -1.21
CA SER A 35 0.50 14.51 -0.58
C SER A 35 1.10 13.09 -0.66
N PRO A 36 2.44 12.94 -0.57
CA PRO A 36 3.10 11.63 -0.55
C PRO A 36 2.67 10.76 0.63
N GLU A 37 2.41 11.38 1.78
CA GLU A 37 1.94 10.74 3.02
C GLU A 37 0.51 10.19 2.87
N ASP A 38 -0.39 10.98 2.27
CA ASP A 38 -1.76 10.53 1.98
C ASP A 38 -1.75 9.41 0.92
N LEU A 39 -0.83 9.46 -0.05
CA LEU A 39 -0.69 8.41 -1.07
C LEU A 39 -0.26 7.09 -0.42
N SER A 40 0.76 7.12 0.45
CA SER A 40 1.18 5.93 1.19
C SER A 40 0.05 5.34 2.04
N SER A 41 -0.77 6.21 2.65
CA SER A 41 -1.92 5.79 3.46
C SER A 41 -3.03 5.19 2.61
N ALA A 42 -3.28 5.73 1.41
CA ALA A 42 -4.27 5.21 0.47
C ALA A 42 -3.86 3.85 -0.10
N LEU A 43 -2.59 3.69 -0.49
CA LEU A 43 -2.05 2.42 -0.98
C LEU A 43 -2.06 1.33 0.09
N GLY A 44 -1.82 1.69 1.36
CA GLY A 44 -1.91 0.78 2.50
C GLY A 44 -3.33 0.53 3.01
N GLY A 45 -4.38 1.02 2.33
CA GLY A 45 -5.78 0.84 2.71
C GLY A 45 -6.22 1.62 3.96
N ARG A 46 -5.37 2.51 4.49
CA ARG A 46 -5.64 3.33 5.69
C ARG A 46 -6.42 4.61 5.38
N LEU A 47 -6.41 5.05 4.12
CA LEU A 47 -7.12 6.23 3.66
C LEU A 47 -8.01 5.87 2.47
N ASP A 48 -9.32 6.09 2.58
CA ASP A 48 -10.21 5.98 1.44
C ASP A 48 -10.05 7.22 0.54
N LEU A 49 -9.67 7.01 -0.72
CA LEU A 49 -9.44 8.08 -1.68
C LEU A 49 -10.69 8.94 -1.93
N VAL A 50 -11.89 8.36 -1.86
CA VAL A 50 -13.15 9.09 -2.05
C VAL A 50 -13.41 9.99 -0.83
N ASP A 51 -13.17 9.48 0.38
CA ASP A 51 -13.27 10.28 1.62
C ASP A 51 -12.19 11.39 1.66
N ALA A 52 -10.98 11.10 1.19
CA ALA A 52 -9.90 12.11 1.09
C ALA A 52 -10.27 13.27 0.16
N VAL A 53 -10.95 12.98 -0.95
CA VAL A 53 -11.48 14.01 -1.86
C VAL A 53 -12.61 14.80 -1.17
N ALA A 54 -13.55 14.12 -0.50
CA ALA A 54 -14.64 14.77 0.22
C ALA A 54 -14.13 15.73 1.32
N ARG A 55 -13.05 15.37 2.01
CA ARG A 55 -12.39 16.18 3.05
C ARG A 55 -11.42 17.23 2.51
N ARG A 56 -11.34 17.43 1.19
CA ARG A 56 -10.41 18.34 0.50
C ARG A 56 -8.91 18.06 0.76
N LYS A 57 -8.56 16.85 1.20
CA LYS A 57 -7.17 16.39 1.34
C LYS A 57 -6.58 15.95 0.00
N ALA A 58 -7.42 15.46 -0.90
CA ALA A 58 -7.06 15.16 -2.27
C ALA A 58 -7.91 16.00 -3.23
N ARG A 59 -7.34 16.37 -4.38
CA ARG A 59 -8.10 16.93 -5.51
C ARG A 59 -8.12 15.91 -6.63
N VAL A 60 -9.29 15.70 -7.21
CA VAL A 60 -9.43 14.85 -8.40
C VAL A 60 -9.97 15.67 -9.56
N THR A 61 -9.50 15.38 -10.77
CA THR A 61 -10.03 15.91 -12.02
C THR A 61 -10.21 14.75 -13.00
N GLY A 62 -11.33 14.71 -13.73
CA GLY A 62 -11.66 13.63 -14.65
C GLY A 62 -12.77 12.72 -14.12
N ASP A 63 -12.76 11.45 -14.53
CA ASP A 63 -13.84 10.49 -14.25
C ASP A 63 -13.74 9.85 -12.85
N LEU A 64 -14.66 10.22 -11.96
CA LEU A 64 -14.78 9.64 -10.62
C LEU A 64 -15.04 8.12 -10.63
N VAL A 65 -15.71 7.59 -11.65
CA VAL A 65 -15.97 6.15 -11.76
C VAL A 65 -14.66 5.40 -12.04
N ALA A 66 -13.80 5.96 -12.88
CA ALA A 66 -12.47 5.40 -13.12
C ALA A 66 -11.60 5.44 -11.85
N LEU A 67 -11.68 6.51 -11.04
CA LEU A 67 -11.02 6.55 -9.72
C LEU A 67 -11.56 5.46 -8.78
N ALA A 68 -12.88 5.27 -8.71
CA ALA A 68 -13.50 4.26 -7.87
C ALA A 68 -13.07 2.84 -8.29
N LYS A 69 -13.00 2.56 -9.60
CA LYS A 69 -12.46 1.29 -10.13
C LYS A 69 -10.99 1.11 -9.77
N LEU A 70 -10.19 2.16 -9.92
CA LEU A 70 -8.77 2.15 -9.54
C LEU A 70 -8.58 1.84 -8.04
N LYS A 71 -9.42 2.40 -7.16
CA LYS A 71 -9.40 2.10 -5.71
C LYS A 71 -9.50 0.60 -5.42
N HIS A 72 -10.25 -0.15 -6.22
CA HIS A 72 -10.42 -1.60 -6.01
C HIS A 72 -9.21 -2.40 -6.52
N LEU A 73 -8.39 -1.82 -7.41
CA LEU A 73 -7.24 -2.48 -8.01
C LEU A 73 -5.93 -2.24 -7.25
N ILE A 74 -5.76 -1.07 -6.63
CA ILE A 74 -4.49 -0.71 -5.94
C ILE A 74 -4.52 -1.00 -4.44
N GLN A 75 -5.57 -1.61 -3.89
CA GLN A 75 -5.54 -2.06 -2.50
C GLN A 75 -4.56 -3.23 -2.38
N LEU A 76 -3.31 -2.89 -2.07
CA LEU A 76 -2.31 -3.84 -1.61
C LEU A 76 -2.86 -4.38 -0.29
N GLN A 77 -3.31 -5.64 -0.29
CA GLN A 77 -3.65 -6.29 0.97
C GLN A 77 -2.49 -6.06 1.93
N PRO A 78 -2.74 -5.60 3.16
CA PRO A 78 -1.67 -5.50 4.14
C PRO A 78 -1.05 -6.89 4.22
N ALA A 79 0.24 -6.99 3.90
CA ALA A 79 0.98 -8.22 4.07
C ALA A 79 0.68 -8.70 5.48
N SER A 80 -0.05 -9.81 5.61
CA SER A 80 -0.37 -10.40 6.88
C SER A 80 0.98 -10.74 7.52
N ASN A 81 1.44 -9.88 8.42
CA ASN A 81 2.54 -10.20 9.31
C ASN A 81 2.07 -11.40 10.12
N THR A 82 2.42 -12.60 9.69
CA THR A 82 2.35 -13.82 10.48
C THR A 82 3.41 -13.68 11.58
N GLY A 83 3.11 -12.83 12.57
CA GLY A 83 3.76 -12.82 13.85
C GLY A 83 3.19 -13.98 14.66
N SER A 84 3.75 -15.18 14.49
CA SER A 84 3.72 -16.17 15.57
C SER A 84 4.80 -15.77 16.57
N SER A 85 4.46 -14.84 17.44
CA SER A 85 5.17 -14.59 18.70
C SER A 85 4.97 -15.80 19.61
N THR A 86 5.85 -16.79 19.54
CA THR A 86 5.97 -17.81 20.58
C THR A 86 6.98 -17.31 21.60
N SER A 87 6.50 -16.49 22.53
CA SER A 87 7.15 -16.26 23.81
C SER A 87 7.08 -17.56 24.62
N ALA A 88 8.07 -18.44 24.45
CA ALA A 88 8.29 -19.55 25.36
C ALA A 88 9.57 -19.25 26.16
N SER A 89 9.35 -18.80 27.40
CA SER A 89 10.33 -18.71 28.47
C SER A 89 11.20 -19.97 28.55
N ASN A 90 12.52 -19.81 28.55
CA ASN A 90 13.45 -20.83 29.02
C ASN A 90 13.17 -21.15 30.49
N PRO A 91 13.14 -22.44 30.85
CA PRO A 91 13.94 -22.87 31.98
C PRO A 91 14.76 -24.12 31.62
N THR A 92 16.08 -23.94 31.64
CA THR A 92 17.03 -24.81 32.34
C THR A 92 16.63 -26.29 32.46
N SER A 93 17.11 -27.13 31.54
CA SER A 93 17.33 -28.54 31.87
C SER A 93 18.72 -28.93 31.38
N LEU A 94 19.64 -29.03 32.34
CA LEU A 94 21.00 -29.54 32.18
C LEU A 94 20.92 -31.00 31.70
N GLU A 95 21.04 -31.22 30.39
CA GLU A 95 21.24 -32.54 29.80
C GLU A 95 22.73 -32.92 29.89
N LEU A 96 23.29 -32.88 31.11
CA LEU A 96 24.69 -33.27 31.41
C LEU A 96 24.86 -33.54 32.91
N ARG A 97 24.19 -34.57 33.42
CA ARG A 97 24.67 -35.36 34.58
C ARG A 97 24.37 -36.83 34.30
N SER A 98 25.38 -37.54 33.80
CA SER A 98 26.00 -38.64 34.55
C SER A 98 24.98 -39.76 34.84
N LEU A 99 24.96 -40.84 34.07
CA LEU A 99 25.94 -41.92 34.28
C LEU A 99 26.17 -42.13 35.79
N ARG A 100 25.17 -42.72 36.48
CA ARG A 100 25.33 -43.47 37.75
C ARG A 100 24.01 -44.16 38.15
N GLY A 101 23.99 -45.48 37.95
CA GLY A 101 23.38 -46.45 38.87
C GLY A 101 21.87 -46.67 38.78
N LEU A 102 21.48 -47.74 38.08
CA LEU A 102 20.80 -48.91 38.67
C LEU A 102 20.88 -50.08 37.68
#